data_AF-A0A951BYD2-F1
#
_entry.id   AF-A0A951BYD2-F1
#
_cell.length_a   1.000
_cell.length_b   1.000
_cell.length_c   1.000
_cell.angle_alpha   90.00
_cell.angle_beta   90.00
_cell.angle_gamma   90.00
#
_symmetry.space_group_name_H-M   'P 1'
#
loop_
_entity.id
_entity.type
_entity.pdbx_description
1 polymer ?
#
loop_
_entity_poly.entity_id
_entity_poly.type
_entity_poly.pdbx_seq_one_letter_code
_entity_poly.pdbx_strand_id
1 'polypeptide(L)'
;MSDVSAAQLAASEAKPRSSLAALRNELTRQIFLVPENDLEPYRAHCQAIVDSYEIVGPREQVLAQSIAEQRWSINRIRALANNLMARSVALQPLLSDHPDVNAAMAQADSFVQNHPVFNTLSLYEHRTYRNMEKDLKELKSLQAERKSRAQAEAEAKAKAEAERAKAEAEKSQAEMEEAIKLHNLYKSEGQPFDPQEFGFVFSSEEIEWEAWRQDRRGAAQIAANITPIGHMPRPANKQFPKMATN
;
A
#
# COMPACT_ATOMS: atom_id res chain seq x y z
N MET A 1 42.79 61.37 -15.59
CA MET A 1 42.84 59.91 -15.73
C MET A 1 42.69 59.29 -14.34
N SER A 2 41.47 59.12 -13.82
CA SER A 2 41.29 58.49 -12.50
C SER A 2 39.81 58.32 -12.13
N ASP A 3 38.96 57.78 -13.02
CA ASP A 3 37.57 57.41 -12.62
C ASP A 3 37.02 56.16 -13.31
N VAL A 4 37.86 55.41 -14.04
CA VAL A 4 37.44 54.15 -14.68
C VAL A 4 37.56 52.95 -13.72
N SER A 5 38.29 53.10 -12.61
CA SER A 5 38.64 51.98 -11.71
C SER A 5 37.52 51.56 -10.75
N ALA A 6 36.62 52.46 -10.33
CA ALA A 6 35.60 52.14 -9.32
C ALA A 6 34.42 51.32 -9.88
N ALA A 7 34.02 51.58 -11.13
CA ALA A 7 32.94 50.83 -11.79
C ALA A 7 33.36 49.40 -12.18
N GLN A 8 34.65 49.18 -12.49
CA GLN A 8 35.20 47.84 -12.75
C GLN A 8 35.42 47.02 -11.47
N LEU A 9 35.73 47.67 -10.33
CA LEU A 9 35.82 47.00 -9.02
C LEU A 9 34.45 46.57 -8.47
N ALA A 10 33.40 47.37 -8.67
CA ALA A 10 32.03 46.99 -8.29
C ALA A 10 31.47 45.81 -9.12
N ALA A 11 31.95 45.63 -10.36
CA ALA A 11 31.58 44.49 -11.20
C ALA A 11 32.26 43.18 -10.78
N SER A 12 33.42 43.23 -10.10
CA SER A 12 34.14 42.05 -9.60
C SER A 12 33.68 41.56 -8.22
N GLU A 13 33.00 42.40 -7.44
CA GLU A 13 32.40 42.01 -6.15
C GLU A 13 30.94 41.52 -6.27
N ALA A 14 30.35 41.64 -7.46
CA ALA A 14 29.02 41.09 -7.72
C ALA A 14 29.10 39.55 -7.74
N LYS A 15 28.51 38.91 -6.74
CA LYS A 15 28.26 37.45 -6.71
C LYS A 15 27.79 37.01 -8.11
N PRO A 16 28.38 35.96 -8.72
CA PRO A 16 28.09 35.59 -10.09
C PRO A 16 26.57 35.49 -10.28
N ARG A 17 26.05 36.21 -11.28
CA ARG A 17 24.61 36.46 -11.47
C ARG A 17 23.76 35.18 -11.61
N SER A 18 24.39 34.06 -11.96
CA SER A 18 23.89 32.71 -11.72
C SER A 18 25.01 31.70 -11.95
N SER A 19 25.26 30.84 -10.97
CA SER A 19 26.03 29.60 -11.17
C SER A 19 25.06 28.47 -11.56
N LEU A 20 25.50 27.58 -12.44
CA LEU A 20 24.76 26.35 -12.79
C LEU A 20 25.24 25.23 -11.88
N ALA A 21 24.29 24.54 -11.26
CA ALA A 21 24.59 23.33 -10.51
C ALA A 21 24.33 22.09 -11.39
N ALA A 22 25.27 21.15 -11.37
CA ALA A 22 25.16 19.89 -12.08
C ALA A 22 24.52 18.84 -11.16
N LEU A 23 23.34 18.36 -11.55
CA LEU A 23 22.68 17.23 -10.91
C LEU A 23 22.92 15.98 -11.72
N ARG A 24 23.12 14.87 -11.03
CA ARG A 24 23.14 13.56 -11.65
C ARG A 24 21.78 12.91 -11.41
N ASN A 25 21.06 12.60 -12.47
CA ASN A 25 19.81 11.85 -12.36
C ASN A 25 20.12 10.50 -11.67
N GLU A 26 19.40 10.19 -10.61
CA GLU A 26 19.69 9.02 -9.77
C GLU A 26 19.39 7.70 -10.50
N LEU A 27 18.46 7.72 -11.46
CA LEU A 27 18.04 6.57 -12.24
C LEU A 27 18.90 6.35 -13.49
N THR A 28 19.20 7.41 -14.24
CA THR A 28 19.90 7.31 -15.54
C THR A 28 21.38 7.69 -15.47
N ARG A 29 21.84 8.21 -14.32
CA ARG A 29 23.20 8.76 -14.10
C ARG A 29 23.60 9.88 -15.07
N GLN A 30 22.66 10.42 -15.84
CA GLN A 30 22.87 11.54 -16.75
C GLN A 30 23.00 12.85 -15.98
N ILE A 31 23.78 13.79 -16.52
CA ILE A 31 23.98 15.10 -15.90
C ILE A 31 22.94 16.07 -16.47
N PHE A 32 22.14 16.67 -15.60
CA PHE A 32 21.22 17.76 -15.92
C PHE A 32 21.63 19.03 -15.18
N LEU A 33 21.57 20.16 -15.86
CA LEU A 33 21.95 21.46 -15.30
C LEU A 33 20.71 22.21 -14.82
N VAL A 34 20.75 22.66 -13.57
CA VAL A 34 19.69 23.45 -12.94
C VAL A 34 20.31 24.76 -12.41
N PRO A 35 19.61 25.91 -12.50
CA PRO A 35 20.03 27.09 -11.78
C PRO A 35 20.26 26.75 -10.31
N GLU A 36 21.36 27.19 -9.72
CA GLU A 36 21.73 26.74 -8.37
C GLU A 36 20.66 27.06 -7.31
N ASN A 37 19.93 28.16 -7.48
CA ASN A 37 18.80 28.54 -6.61
C ASN A 37 17.60 27.57 -6.70
N ASP A 38 17.45 26.87 -7.82
CA ASP A 38 16.31 25.97 -8.08
C ASP A 38 16.62 24.52 -7.70
N LEU A 39 17.88 24.20 -7.37
CA LEU A 39 18.34 22.82 -7.16
C LEU A 39 17.70 22.16 -5.94
N GLU A 40 17.79 22.80 -4.77
CA GLU A 40 17.20 22.26 -3.53
C GLU A 40 15.66 22.23 -3.60
N PRO A 41 14.97 23.28 -4.10
CA PRO A 41 13.53 23.22 -4.36
C PRO A 41 13.12 22.07 -5.29
N TYR A 42 13.89 21.83 -6.35
CA TYR A 42 13.65 20.74 -7.29
C TYR A 42 13.77 19.37 -6.61
N ARG A 43 14.86 19.13 -5.86
CA ARG A 43 15.06 17.88 -5.12
C ARG A 43 13.95 17.64 -4.11
N ALA A 44 13.65 18.65 -3.29
CA ALA A 44 12.60 18.57 -2.28
C ALA A 44 11.23 18.29 -2.91
N HIS A 45 10.92 18.92 -4.05
CA HIS A 45 9.70 18.66 -4.80
C HIS A 45 9.63 17.21 -5.29
N CYS A 46 10.71 16.73 -5.94
CA CYS A 46 10.72 15.38 -6.48
C CYS A 46 10.60 14.34 -5.37
N GLN A 47 11.38 14.50 -4.30
CA GLN A 47 11.37 13.61 -3.15
C GLN A 47 9.99 13.56 -2.50
N ALA A 48 9.36 14.71 -2.24
CA ALA A 48 8.04 14.75 -1.62
C ALA A 48 6.94 14.06 -2.45
N ILE A 49 7.03 14.13 -3.79
CA ILE A 49 6.10 13.41 -4.66
C ILE A 49 6.37 11.91 -4.63
N VAL A 50 7.63 11.51 -4.73
CA VAL A 50 8.04 10.08 -4.69
C VAL A 50 7.62 9.46 -3.36
N ASP A 51 7.88 10.12 -2.24
CA ASP A 51 7.53 9.68 -0.88
C ASP A 51 6.01 9.57 -0.66
N SER A 52 5.21 10.26 -1.46
CA SER A 52 3.74 10.15 -1.40
C SER A 52 3.20 8.83 -1.94
N TYR A 53 4.05 8.04 -2.62
CA TYR A 53 3.68 6.74 -3.18
C TYR A 53 4.27 5.57 -2.37
N GLU A 54 3.49 4.50 -2.22
CA GLU A 54 3.93 3.23 -1.60
C GLU A 54 4.82 2.41 -2.55
N ILE A 55 6.01 2.95 -2.87
CA ILE A 55 6.96 2.34 -3.80
C ILE A 55 7.70 1.18 -3.12
N VAL A 56 7.75 0.03 -3.80
CA VAL A 56 8.49 -1.16 -3.34
C VAL A 56 9.51 -1.61 -4.38
N GLY A 57 9.16 -1.53 -5.66
CA GLY A 57 9.97 -2.08 -6.75
C GLY A 57 10.67 -1.02 -7.61
N PRO A 58 11.74 -1.39 -8.34
CA PRO A 58 12.45 -0.47 -9.23
C PRO A 58 11.56 0.07 -10.36
N ARG A 59 10.60 -0.72 -10.85
CA ARG A 59 9.63 -0.27 -11.87
C ARG A 59 8.75 0.86 -11.36
N GLU A 60 8.26 0.74 -10.12
CA GLU A 60 7.46 1.78 -9.47
C GLU A 60 8.31 3.03 -9.19
N GLN A 61 9.59 2.86 -8.80
CA GLN A 61 10.53 3.96 -8.57
C GLN A 61 10.73 4.81 -9.83
N VAL A 62 10.96 4.17 -10.98
CA VAL A 62 11.16 4.89 -12.25
C VAL A 62 9.91 5.69 -12.62
N LEU A 63 8.72 5.10 -12.47
CA LEU A 63 7.46 5.79 -12.77
C LEU A 63 7.21 6.96 -11.81
N ALA A 64 7.42 6.76 -10.50
CA ALA A 64 7.22 7.81 -9.50
C ALA A 64 8.17 9.00 -9.72
N GLN A 65 9.44 8.74 -10.01
CA GLN A 65 10.41 9.78 -10.33
C GLN A 65 10.01 10.52 -11.62
N SER A 66 9.62 9.78 -12.66
CA SER A 66 9.15 10.36 -13.92
C SER A 66 7.95 11.30 -13.71
N ILE A 67 6.97 10.89 -12.90
CA ILE A 67 5.80 11.71 -12.54
C ILE A 67 6.24 13.00 -11.84
N ALA A 68 7.16 12.89 -10.88
CA ALA A 68 7.64 14.01 -10.09
C ALA A 68 8.40 15.04 -10.96
N GLU A 69 9.29 14.58 -11.84
CA GLU A 69 10.01 15.42 -12.80
C GLU A 69 9.07 16.11 -13.79
N GLN A 70 8.06 15.40 -14.30
CA GLN A 70 7.09 15.96 -15.21
C GLN A 70 6.21 17.03 -14.55
N ARG A 71 5.81 16.81 -13.28
CA ARG A 71 5.09 17.80 -12.47
C ARG A 71 5.89 19.09 -12.32
N TRP A 72 7.19 18.98 -12.03
CA TRP A 72 8.11 20.12 -11.96
C TRP A 72 8.17 20.86 -13.30
N SER A 73 8.33 20.13 -14.41
CA SER A 73 8.41 20.70 -15.75
C SER A 73 7.14 21.46 -16.14
N ILE A 74 5.96 20.92 -15.83
CA ILE A 74 4.66 21.59 -16.08
C ILE A 74 4.59 22.92 -15.31
N ASN A 75 4.96 22.92 -14.03
CA ASN A 75 4.95 24.15 -13.23
C ASN A 75 5.92 25.19 -13.79
N ARG A 76 7.09 24.77 -14.27
CA ARG A 76 8.06 25.65 -14.91
C ARG A 76 7.54 26.21 -16.24
N ILE A 77 6.86 25.42 -17.07
CA ILE A 77 6.23 25.91 -18.31
C ILE A 77 5.20 27.01 -18.01
N ARG A 78 4.36 26.81 -16.98
CA ARG A 78 3.39 27.82 -16.53
C ARG A 78 4.06 29.09 -16.02
N ALA A 79 5.14 28.95 -15.25
CA ALA A 79 5.92 30.08 -14.78
C ALA A 79 6.55 30.87 -15.94
N LEU A 80 7.06 30.18 -16.98
CA LEU A 80 7.61 30.84 -18.17
C LEU A 80 6.54 31.64 -18.93
N ALA A 81 5.34 31.08 -19.10
CA ALA A 81 4.22 31.78 -19.72
C ALA A 81 3.85 33.06 -18.94
N ASN A 82 3.74 32.95 -17.61
CA ASN A 82 3.46 34.11 -16.75
C ASN A 82 4.57 35.16 -16.78
N ASN A 83 5.84 34.73 -16.75
CA ASN A 83 6.98 35.64 -16.78
C ASN A 83 7.08 36.39 -18.12
N LEU A 84 6.67 35.77 -19.23
CA LEU A 84 6.62 36.44 -20.53
C LEU A 84 5.57 37.56 -20.55
N MET A 85 4.42 37.34 -19.91
CA MET A 85 3.39 38.37 -19.73
C MET A 85 3.86 39.47 -18.76
N ALA A 86 4.44 39.11 -17.61
CA ALA A 86 4.94 40.09 -16.64
C ALA A 86 6.06 40.96 -17.24
N ARG A 87 6.94 40.36 -18.06
CA ARG A 87 8.00 41.07 -18.77
C ARG A 87 7.45 42.13 -19.72
N SER A 88 6.31 41.92 -20.36
CA SER A 88 5.75 42.94 -21.24
C SER A 88 5.24 44.15 -20.47
N VAL A 89 4.57 43.94 -19.33
CA VAL A 89 4.14 45.02 -18.44
C VAL A 89 5.34 45.84 -17.94
N ALA A 90 6.47 45.18 -17.64
CA ALA A 90 7.66 45.86 -17.13
C ALA A 90 8.44 46.68 -18.19
N LEU A 91 8.33 46.31 -19.48
CA LEU A 91 9.15 46.89 -20.54
C LEU A 91 8.38 47.84 -21.47
N GLN A 92 7.05 47.73 -21.52
CA GLN A 92 6.26 48.52 -22.45
C GLN A 92 5.97 49.93 -21.91
N PRO A 93 5.90 50.94 -22.80
CA PRO A 93 5.49 52.29 -22.44
C PRO A 93 4.07 52.33 -21.87
N LEU A 94 3.81 53.29 -20.98
CA LEU A 94 2.47 53.55 -20.49
C LEU A 94 1.59 54.12 -21.63
N LEU A 95 0.41 53.54 -21.83
CA LEU A 95 -0.56 53.96 -22.85
C LEU A 95 -1.59 54.96 -22.30
N SER A 96 -1.80 54.95 -20.98
CA SER A 96 -2.77 55.75 -20.23
C SER A 96 -2.26 56.04 -18.81
N ASP A 97 -2.96 56.91 -18.07
CA ASP A 97 -2.64 57.15 -16.64
C ASP A 97 -3.09 56.01 -15.72
N HIS A 98 -3.87 55.04 -16.25
CA HIS A 98 -4.38 53.92 -15.47
C HIS A 98 -3.44 52.70 -15.56
N PRO A 99 -2.80 52.29 -14.46
CA PRO A 99 -1.81 51.21 -14.47
C PRO A 99 -2.41 49.87 -14.92
N ASP A 100 -3.66 49.59 -14.55
CA ASP A 100 -4.35 48.34 -14.91
C ASP A 100 -4.65 48.26 -16.40
N VAL A 101 -5.02 49.40 -17.02
CA VAL A 101 -5.24 49.49 -18.47
C VAL A 101 -3.94 49.26 -19.22
N ASN A 102 -2.85 49.86 -18.75
CA ASN A 102 -1.52 49.65 -19.33
C ASN A 102 -1.08 48.19 -19.22
N ALA A 103 -1.28 47.55 -18.06
CA ALA A 103 -0.94 46.15 -17.87
C ALA A 103 -1.76 45.23 -18.79
N ALA A 104 -3.08 45.45 -18.90
CA ALA A 104 -3.95 44.66 -19.76
C ALA A 104 -3.57 44.79 -21.24
N MET A 105 -3.36 46.02 -21.73
CA MET A 105 -2.91 46.27 -23.10
C MET A 105 -1.54 45.63 -23.35
N ALA A 106 -0.61 45.76 -22.39
CA ALA A 106 0.73 45.22 -22.56
C ALA A 106 0.78 43.69 -22.61
N GLN A 107 -0.10 43.03 -21.88
CA GLN A 107 -0.25 41.58 -21.95
C GLN A 107 -0.91 41.15 -23.26
N ALA A 108 -1.93 41.87 -23.72
CA ALA A 108 -2.59 41.60 -25.00
C ALA A 108 -1.61 41.71 -26.18
N ASP A 109 -0.83 42.79 -26.23
CA ASP A 109 0.19 42.99 -27.26
C ASP A 109 1.28 41.93 -27.19
N SER A 110 1.73 41.57 -25.99
CA SER A 110 2.71 40.48 -25.80
C SER A 110 2.18 39.15 -26.31
N PHE A 111 0.89 38.86 -26.09
CA PHE A 111 0.28 37.66 -26.63
C PHE A 111 0.25 37.68 -28.15
N VAL A 112 -0.20 38.76 -28.79
CA VAL A 112 -0.23 38.87 -30.26
C VAL A 112 1.18 38.69 -30.85
N GLN A 113 2.17 39.35 -30.26
CA GLN A 113 3.58 39.29 -30.70
C GLN A 113 4.22 37.92 -30.47
N ASN A 114 3.93 37.26 -29.35
CA ASN A 114 4.59 36.02 -28.93
C ASN A 114 3.69 34.78 -29.00
N HIS A 115 2.53 34.84 -29.68
CA HIS A 115 1.59 33.72 -29.75
C HIS A 115 2.21 32.38 -30.20
N PRO A 116 3.24 32.31 -31.09
CA PRO A 116 3.85 31.03 -31.46
C PRO A 116 4.61 30.40 -30.28
N VAL A 117 5.20 31.22 -29.40
CA VAL A 117 5.87 30.77 -28.17
C VAL A 117 4.84 30.23 -27.20
N PHE A 118 3.72 30.94 -26.98
CA PHE A 118 2.62 30.45 -26.14
C PHE A 118 2.03 29.14 -26.66
N ASN A 119 1.84 29.01 -27.97
CA ASN A 119 1.40 27.75 -28.59
C ASN A 119 2.40 26.62 -28.33
N THR A 120 3.70 26.89 -28.45
CA THR A 120 4.75 25.90 -28.17
C THR A 120 4.75 25.47 -26.70
N LEU A 121 4.66 26.41 -25.77
CA LEU A 121 4.56 26.13 -24.33
C LEU A 121 3.31 25.32 -23.99
N SER A 122 2.15 25.68 -24.54
CA SER A 122 0.89 24.95 -24.36
C SER A 122 0.97 23.51 -24.89
N LEU A 123 1.58 23.31 -26.07
CA LEU A 123 1.81 21.97 -26.62
C LEU A 123 2.74 21.13 -25.76
N TYR A 124 3.83 21.71 -25.25
CA TYR A 124 4.73 21.00 -24.34
C TYR A 124 4.06 20.67 -23.02
N GLU A 125 3.32 21.60 -22.43
CA GLU A 125 2.54 21.33 -21.22
C GLU A 125 1.59 20.16 -21.45
N HIS A 126 0.82 20.19 -22.55
CA HIS A 126 -0.12 19.11 -22.85
C HIS A 126 0.58 17.77 -23.02
N ARG A 127 1.67 17.71 -23.79
CA ARG A 127 2.42 16.46 -24.02
C ARG A 127 3.02 15.91 -22.73
N THR A 128 3.65 16.77 -21.92
CA THR A 128 4.22 16.40 -20.62
C THR A 128 3.11 15.92 -19.68
N TYR A 129 1.97 16.59 -19.64
CA TYR A 129 0.82 16.16 -18.84
C TYR A 129 0.31 14.78 -19.26
N ARG A 130 0.18 14.53 -20.57
CA ARG A 130 -0.27 13.24 -21.10
C ARG A 130 0.70 12.09 -20.81
N ASN A 131 2.00 12.35 -20.84
CA ASN A 131 2.99 11.35 -20.45
C ASN A 131 2.90 11.05 -18.95
N MET A 132 2.77 12.08 -18.10
CA MET A 132 2.63 11.94 -16.65
C MET A 132 1.36 11.15 -16.30
N GLU A 133 0.26 11.40 -17.01
CA GLU A 133 -1.01 10.68 -16.84
C GLU A 133 -0.87 9.18 -17.17
N LYS A 134 -0.09 8.84 -18.21
CA LYS A 134 0.21 7.43 -18.56
C LYS A 134 1.06 6.76 -17.48
N ASP A 135 2.11 7.42 -17.02
CA ASP A 135 3.00 6.88 -15.99
C ASP A 135 2.22 6.65 -14.68
N LEU A 136 1.34 7.59 -14.31
CA LEU A 136 0.47 7.46 -13.15
C LEU A 136 -0.52 6.29 -13.28
N LYS A 137 -1.06 6.06 -14.47
CA LYS A 137 -1.93 4.91 -14.73
C LYS A 137 -1.17 3.59 -14.59
N GLU A 138 0.04 3.50 -15.15
CA GLU A 138 0.89 2.31 -15.01
C GLU A 138 1.26 2.05 -13.54
N LEU A 139 1.67 3.09 -12.81
CA LEU A 139 2.03 2.98 -11.40
C LEU A 139 0.85 2.44 -10.57
N LYS A 140 -0.35 2.99 -10.76
CA LYS A 140 -1.56 2.49 -10.09
C LYS A 140 -1.89 1.05 -10.46
N SER A 141 -1.68 0.65 -11.71
CA SER A 141 -1.88 -0.73 -12.15
C SER A 141 -0.94 -1.69 -11.45
N LEU A 142 0.35 -1.35 -11.34
CA LEU A 142 1.36 -2.17 -10.66
C LEU A 142 1.05 -2.30 -9.17
N GLN A 143 0.68 -1.19 -8.51
CA GLN A 143 0.30 -1.21 -7.10
C GLN A 143 -0.97 -2.03 -6.85
N ALA A 144 -1.96 -1.97 -7.76
CA ALA A 144 -3.16 -2.78 -7.68
C ALA A 144 -2.84 -4.28 -7.84
N GLU A 145 -2.03 -4.65 -8.84
CA GLU A 145 -1.60 -6.03 -9.06
C GLU A 145 -0.83 -6.59 -7.86
N ARG A 146 0.04 -5.77 -7.25
CA ARG A 146 0.77 -6.14 -6.04
C ARG A 146 -0.19 -6.40 -4.88
N LYS A 147 -1.15 -5.51 -4.64
CA LYS A 147 -2.13 -5.64 -3.55
C LYS A 147 -3.01 -6.88 -3.76
N SER A 148 -3.46 -7.14 -4.98
CA SER A 148 -4.26 -8.34 -5.28
C SER A 148 -3.46 -9.63 -5.10
N ARG A 149 -2.18 -9.64 -5.52
CA ARG A 149 -1.30 -10.81 -5.34
C ARG A 149 -1.06 -11.09 -3.85
N ALA A 150 -0.75 -10.06 -3.07
CA ALA A 150 -0.56 -10.20 -1.63
C ALA A 150 -1.82 -10.72 -0.92
N GLN A 151 -3.01 -10.26 -1.33
CA GLN A 151 -4.28 -10.76 -0.81
C GLN A 151 -4.50 -12.24 -1.18
N ALA A 152 -4.30 -12.60 -2.44
CA ALA A 152 -4.45 -13.98 -2.89
C ALA A 152 -3.48 -14.94 -2.18
N GLU A 153 -2.23 -14.53 -1.96
CA GLU A 153 -1.25 -15.31 -1.20
C GLU A 153 -1.64 -15.45 0.28
N ALA A 154 -2.15 -14.39 0.91
CA ALA A 154 -2.63 -14.43 2.29
C ALA A 154 -3.85 -15.36 2.44
N GLU A 155 -4.80 -15.28 1.51
CA GLU A 155 -5.96 -16.17 1.48
C GLU A 155 -5.57 -17.63 1.24
N ALA A 156 -4.61 -17.88 0.34
CA ALA A 156 -4.11 -19.23 0.07
C ALA A 156 -3.42 -19.83 1.30
N LYS A 157 -2.60 -19.04 2.01
CA LYS A 157 -1.97 -19.45 3.28
C LYS A 157 -3.02 -19.74 4.36
N ALA A 158 -3.99 -18.85 4.54
CA ALA A 158 -5.06 -19.03 5.51
C ALA A 158 -5.91 -20.30 5.23
N LYS A 159 -6.20 -20.59 3.95
CA LYS A 159 -6.89 -21.83 3.55
C LYS A 159 -6.05 -23.06 3.84
N ALA A 160 -4.77 -23.05 3.50
CA ALA A 160 -3.87 -24.18 3.75
C ALA A 160 -3.69 -24.44 5.26
N GLU A 161 -3.62 -23.40 6.09
CA GLU A 161 -3.56 -23.52 7.55
C GLU A 161 -4.88 -24.08 8.11
N ALA A 162 -6.04 -23.61 7.62
CA ALA A 162 -7.34 -24.13 8.02
C ALA A 162 -7.53 -25.61 7.62
N GLU A 163 -7.05 -26.01 6.44
CA GLU A 163 -7.09 -27.41 6.00
C GLU A 163 -6.18 -28.30 6.86
N ARG A 164 -4.98 -27.82 7.22
CA ARG A 164 -4.08 -28.53 8.15
C ARG A 164 -4.71 -28.69 9.53
N ALA A 165 -5.28 -27.62 10.08
CA ALA A 165 -5.95 -27.66 11.37
C ALA A 165 -7.15 -28.61 11.38
N LYS A 166 -7.94 -28.65 10.30
CA LYS A 166 -9.03 -29.62 10.13
C LYS A 166 -8.51 -31.05 10.06
N ALA A 167 -7.47 -31.31 9.26
CA ALA A 167 -6.88 -32.65 9.15
C ALA A 167 -6.28 -33.14 10.48
N GLU A 168 -5.68 -32.23 11.27
CA GLU A 168 -5.17 -32.55 12.60
C GLU A 168 -6.31 -32.82 13.59
N ALA A 169 -7.39 -32.02 13.55
CA ALA A 169 -8.57 -32.26 14.36
C ALA A 169 -9.27 -33.58 14.01
N GLU A 170 -9.38 -33.92 12.72
CA GLU A 170 -9.93 -35.21 12.26
C GLU A 170 -9.08 -36.39 12.72
N LYS A 171 -7.74 -36.28 12.67
CA LYS A 171 -6.83 -37.30 13.21
C LYS A 171 -6.98 -37.46 14.72
N SER A 172 -6.98 -36.36 15.46
CA SER A 172 -7.20 -36.37 16.91
C SER A 172 -8.56 -36.98 17.27
N GLN A 173 -9.62 -36.69 16.50
CA GLN A 173 -10.93 -37.31 16.68
C GLN A 173 -10.91 -38.82 16.38
N ALA A 174 -10.22 -39.27 15.34
CA ALA A 174 -10.08 -40.68 15.02
C ALA A 174 -9.30 -41.45 16.12
N GLU A 175 -8.19 -40.89 16.60
CA GLU A 175 -7.41 -41.43 17.73
C GLU A 175 -8.28 -41.52 18.99
N MET A 176 -9.10 -40.51 19.25
CA MET A 176 -10.05 -40.48 20.36
C MET A 176 -11.09 -41.60 20.24
N GLU A 177 -11.65 -41.83 19.05
CA GLU A 177 -12.61 -42.91 18.80
C GLU A 177 -11.99 -44.30 18.98
N GLU A 178 -10.74 -44.49 18.54
CA GLU A 178 -9.99 -45.74 18.76
C GLU A 178 -9.74 -45.98 20.25
N ALA A 179 -9.33 -44.94 20.98
CA ALA A 179 -9.13 -45.00 22.42
C ALA A 179 -10.42 -45.38 23.17
N ILE A 180 -11.57 -44.82 22.78
CA ILE A 180 -12.88 -45.16 23.35
C ILE A 180 -13.21 -46.65 23.09
N LYS A 181 -12.96 -47.16 21.88
CA LYS A 181 -13.22 -48.57 21.54
C LYS A 181 -12.38 -49.51 22.40
N LEU A 182 -11.09 -49.22 22.55
CA LEU A 182 -10.18 -50.01 23.38
C LEU A 182 -10.55 -49.93 24.86
N HIS A 183 -10.84 -48.75 25.38
CA HIS A 183 -11.31 -48.58 26.76
C HIS A 183 -12.55 -49.45 27.05
N ASN A 184 -13.54 -49.41 26.17
CA ASN A 184 -14.78 -50.19 26.32
C ASN A 184 -14.50 -51.71 26.27
N LEU A 185 -13.56 -52.16 25.44
CA LEU A 185 -13.13 -53.56 25.38
C LEU A 185 -12.50 -54.01 26.71
N TYR A 186 -11.47 -53.30 27.19
CA TYR A 186 -10.78 -53.61 28.44
C TYR A 186 -11.73 -53.59 29.64
N LYS A 187 -12.65 -52.63 29.65
CA LYS A 187 -13.72 -52.54 30.65
C LYS A 187 -14.64 -53.76 30.64
N SER A 188 -14.93 -54.33 29.47
CA SER A 188 -15.74 -55.55 29.35
C SER A 188 -15.01 -56.80 29.83
N GLU A 189 -13.68 -56.81 29.71
CA GLU A 189 -12.78 -57.89 30.18
C GLU A 189 -12.43 -57.75 31.68
N GLY A 190 -12.79 -56.63 32.32
CA GLY A 190 -12.50 -56.34 33.72
C GLY A 190 -11.05 -55.94 34.00
N GLN A 191 -10.31 -55.50 32.98
CA GLN A 191 -8.91 -55.10 33.07
C GLN A 191 -8.75 -53.59 33.19
N PRO A 192 -7.70 -53.10 33.90
CA PRO A 192 -7.37 -51.68 33.89
C PRO A 192 -6.91 -51.25 32.49
N PHE A 193 -7.35 -50.09 32.04
CA PHE A 193 -6.97 -49.51 30.75
C PHE A 193 -6.07 -48.30 30.96
N ASP A 194 -4.81 -48.39 30.50
CA ASP A 194 -3.88 -47.27 30.44
C ASP A 194 -3.71 -46.81 28.97
N PRO A 195 -4.21 -45.61 28.59
CA PRO A 195 -4.10 -45.07 27.24
C PRO A 195 -2.65 -44.87 26.76
N GLN A 196 -1.71 -44.62 27.67
CA GLN A 196 -0.32 -44.34 27.30
C GLN A 196 0.38 -45.59 26.76
N GLU A 197 -0.01 -46.80 27.19
CA GLU A 197 0.52 -48.07 26.68
C GLU A 197 0.21 -48.28 25.20
N PHE A 198 -0.89 -47.69 24.71
CA PHE A 198 -1.31 -47.75 23.31
C PHE A 198 -0.84 -46.54 22.49
N GLY A 199 -0.08 -45.63 23.10
CA GLY A 199 0.44 -44.43 22.44
C GLY A 199 -0.56 -43.28 22.32
N PHE A 200 -1.69 -43.32 23.04
CA PHE A 200 -2.63 -42.20 23.07
C PHE A 200 -2.13 -41.07 23.98
N VAL A 201 -2.39 -39.82 23.58
CA VAL A 201 -2.04 -38.63 24.37
C VAL A 201 -3.12 -38.29 25.42
N PHE A 202 -4.31 -38.87 25.28
CA PHE A 202 -5.46 -38.61 26.16
C PHE A 202 -5.32 -39.29 27.53
N SER A 203 -5.94 -38.71 28.56
CA SER A 203 -6.04 -39.36 29.88
C SER A 203 -7.19 -40.38 29.92
N SER A 204 -7.10 -41.37 30.83
CA SER A 204 -8.18 -42.37 30.99
C SER A 204 -9.51 -41.71 31.37
N GLU A 205 -9.48 -40.67 32.22
CA GLU A 205 -10.67 -39.91 32.63
C GLU A 205 -11.31 -39.18 31.44
N GLU A 206 -10.50 -38.61 30.55
CA GLU A 206 -10.96 -37.89 29.37
C GLU A 206 -11.63 -38.84 28.36
N ILE A 207 -11.08 -40.04 28.20
CA ILE A 207 -11.66 -41.11 27.36
C ILE A 207 -12.99 -41.60 27.92
N GLU A 208 -13.05 -41.86 29.22
CA GLU A 208 -14.30 -42.24 29.89
C GLU A 208 -15.38 -41.18 29.74
N TRP A 209 -15.00 -39.91 29.88
CA TRP A 209 -15.92 -38.80 29.76
C TRP A 209 -16.47 -38.62 28.34
N GLU A 210 -15.62 -38.69 27.31
CA GLU A 210 -16.07 -38.61 25.92
C GLU A 210 -16.88 -39.85 25.50
N ALA A 211 -16.51 -41.05 25.95
CA ALA A 211 -17.31 -42.26 25.72
C ALA A 211 -18.74 -42.09 26.27
N TRP A 212 -18.84 -41.63 27.52
CA TRP A 212 -20.12 -41.33 28.15
C TRP A 212 -20.90 -40.23 27.40
N ARG A 213 -20.20 -39.22 26.87
CA ARG A 213 -20.81 -38.13 26.10
C ARG A 213 -21.36 -38.62 24.77
N GLN A 214 -20.64 -39.50 24.07
CA GLN A 214 -21.08 -40.14 22.83
C GLN A 214 -22.33 -41.00 23.06
N ASP A 215 -22.34 -41.83 24.11
CA ASP A 215 -23.51 -42.63 24.48
C ASP A 215 -24.75 -41.77 24.72
N ARG A 216 -24.60 -40.66 25.44
CA ARG A 216 -25.71 -39.72 25.69
C ARG A 216 -26.19 -39.00 24.44
N ARG A 217 -25.28 -38.60 23.54
CA ARG A 217 -25.66 -38.04 22.23
C ARG A 217 -26.44 -39.05 21.41
N GLY A 218 -25.97 -40.30 21.35
CA GLY A 218 -26.67 -41.40 20.69
C GLY A 218 -28.06 -41.64 21.27
N ALA A 219 -28.17 -41.74 22.60
CA ALA A 219 -29.46 -41.91 23.29
C ALA A 219 -30.42 -40.74 23.06
N ALA A 220 -29.92 -39.50 23.04
CA ALA A 220 -30.71 -38.31 22.72
C ALA A 220 -31.19 -38.31 21.26
N GLN A 221 -30.34 -38.71 20.31
CA GLN A 221 -30.71 -38.82 18.89
C GLN A 221 -31.79 -39.89 18.67
N ILE A 222 -31.65 -41.04 19.32
CA ILE A 222 -32.64 -42.13 19.32
C ILE A 222 -33.96 -41.64 19.91
N ALA A 223 -33.92 -40.94 21.05
CA ALA A 223 -35.11 -40.36 21.66
C ALA A 223 -35.80 -39.34 20.73
N ALA A 224 -35.03 -38.44 20.10
CA ALA A 224 -35.56 -37.44 19.16
C ALA A 224 -36.24 -38.08 17.94
N ASN A 225 -35.68 -39.17 17.41
CA ASN A 225 -36.23 -39.89 16.25
C ASN A 225 -37.44 -40.77 16.61
N ILE A 226 -37.59 -41.20 17.87
CA ILE A 226 -38.65 -42.12 18.31
C ILE A 226 -39.90 -41.38 18.84
N THR A 227 -39.83 -40.10 19.21
CA THR A 227 -41.03 -39.37 19.68
C THR A 227 -41.93 -38.86 18.54
N PRO A 228 -43.12 -39.48 18.40
CA PRO A 228 -44.36 -38.78 18.71
C PRO A 228 -45.06 -39.43 19.90
N ILE A 229 -45.33 -38.62 20.94
CA ILE A 229 -46.31 -38.86 22.01
C ILE A 229 -46.03 -40.09 22.90
N GLY A 230 -45.33 -39.88 24.02
CA GLY A 230 -45.29 -40.88 25.10
C GLY A 230 -44.24 -40.57 26.15
N HIS A 231 -44.70 -40.15 27.34
CA HIS A 231 -43.86 -39.87 28.50
C HIS A 231 -42.98 -41.08 28.86
N MET A 232 -41.65 -40.92 28.81
CA MET A 232 -40.68 -41.91 29.28
C MET A 232 -40.15 -41.56 30.69
N PRO A 233 -39.84 -42.58 31.51
CA PRO A 233 -39.32 -42.38 32.85
C PRO A 233 -37.93 -41.75 32.83
N ARG A 234 -37.67 -40.86 33.80
CA ARG A 234 -36.38 -40.21 34.04
C ARG A 234 -35.26 -41.26 34.04
N PRO A 235 -34.20 -41.12 33.23
CA PRO A 235 -33.08 -42.06 33.29
C PRO A 235 -32.50 -42.04 34.70
N ALA A 236 -32.26 -43.23 35.25
CA ALA A 236 -31.66 -43.41 36.57
C ALA A 236 -30.39 -42.56 36.68
N ASN A 237 -30.24 -41.89 37.83
CA ASN A 237 -29.18 -40.95 38.16
C ASN A 237 -27.81 -41.67 38.21
N LYS A 238 -27.26 -42.08 37.07
CA LYS A 238 -25.87 -42.50 36.96
C LYS A 238 -25.03 -41.27 37.28
N GLN A 239 -24.41 -41.28 38.46
CA GLN A 239 -23.54 -40.22 38.92
C GLN A 239 -22.56 -39.84 37.81
N PHE A 240 -22.47 -38.54 37.56
CA PHE A 240 -21.50 -37.96 36.64
C PHE A 240 -20.10 -38.45 37.04
N PRO A 241 -19.28 -38.97 36.11
CA PRO A 241 -17.85 -39.04 36.35
C PRO A 241 -17.40 -37.61 36.66
N LYS A 242 -16.93 -37.35 37.88
CA LYS A 242 -16.42 -36.03 38.24
C LYS A 242 -15.04 -35.93 37.60
N MET A 243 -14.83 -35.00 36.68
CA MET A 243 -13.47 -34.70 36.23
C MET A 243 -12.67 -34.23 37.44
N ALA A 244 -11.54 -34.87 37.72
CA ALA A 244 -10.62 -34.36 38.72
C ALA A 244 -10.06 -33.03 38.20
N THR A 245 -10.37 -31.94 38.90
CA THR A 245 -9.81 -30.62 38.58
C THR A 245 -8.32 -30.63 38.93
N ASN A 246 -7.46 -30.60 37.91
CA ASN A 246 -6.06 -30.18 38.05
C ASN A 246 -5.95 -28.66 37.83
#